data_AF-A0A7W6RGQ5-F1
#
_entry.id   AF-A0A7W6RGQ5-F1
#
_cell.length_a   1.000
_cell.length_b   1.000
_cell.length_c   1.000
_cell.angle_alpha   90.00
_cell.angle_beta   90.00
_cell.angle_gamma   90.00
#
_symmetry.space_group_name_H-M   'P 1'
#
loop_
_entity.id
_entity.type
_entity.pdbx_description
1 polymer ?
#
loop_
_entity_poly.entity_id
_entity_poly.type
_entity_poly.pdbx_seq_one_letter_code
_entity_poly.pdbx_strand_id
1 'polypeptide(L)'
;MTKFVVPANSVWTWDEPVEVTPPGAEAPQVITMTFRTVEDVAGLLQSSVEGEATNADLIRALATGWDAAFEDGAPIPIDGDKGAPLLAQPWISTPILRAYLASAGLATAKNSPPSAAPGHAPGMAPAANRATRRAAAKTVRP
;
A
#
# COMPACT_ATOMS: atom_id res chain seq x y z
N MET A 1 9.60 -23.40 7.81
CA MET A 1 8.38 -22.90 7.11
C MET A 1 7.85 -21.70 7.87
N THR A 2 8.23 -20.50 7.45
CA THR A 2 7.67 -19.25 7.98
C THR A 2 6.27 -19.10 7.41
N LYS A 3 5.27 -19.39 8.23
CA LYS A 3 3.86 -19.26 7.85
C LYS A 3 3.60 -17.76 7.63
N PHE A 4 3.20 -17.41 6.41
CA PHE A 4 2.76 -16.05 6.07
C PHE A 4 1.52 -15.74 6.91
N VAL A 5 1.64 -14.82 7.87
CA VAL A 5 0.54 -14.40 8.74
C VAL A 5 -0.10 -13.19 8.11
N VAL A 6 -1.31 -13.35 7.58
CA VAL A 6 -2.17 -12.23 7.19
C VAL A 6 -2.83 -11.70 8.47
N PRO A 7 -2.70 -10.39 8.79
CA PRO A 7 -3.40 -9.78 9.92
C PRO A 7 -4.90 -10.07 9.81
N ALA A 8 -5.51 -10.42 10.94
CA ALA A 8 -6.93 -10.81 11.01
C ALA A 8 -7.91 -9.75 10.48
N ASN A 9 -7.43 -8.51 10.31
CA ASN A 9 -8.22 -7.35 9.94
C ASN A 9 -7.93 -6.87 8.51
N SER A 10 -7.07 -7.56 7.74
CA SER A 10 -6.58 -7.10 6.43
C SER A 10 -5.85 -5.74 6.46
N VAL A 11 -5.53 -5.23 7.65
CA VAL A 11 -4.79 -3.98 7.85
C VAL A 11 -3.31 -4.31 7.97
N TRP A 12 -2.51 -3.79 7.04
CA TRP A 12 -1.06 -3.93 7.02
C TRP A 12 -0.41 -2.61 7.37
N THR A 13 0.65 -2.64 8.16
CA THR A 13 1.44 -1.44 8.48
C THR A 13 2.81 -1.48 7.82
N TRP A 14 3.34 -0.31 7.47
CA TRP A 14 4.70 -0.16 6.96
C TRP A 14 5.26 1.21 7.33
N ASP A 15 6.59 1.30 7.42
CA ASP A 15 7.28 2.54 7.70
C ASP A 15 7.73 3.21 6.39
N GLU A 16 7.60 4.53 6.32
CA GLU A 16 8.04 5.35 5.20
C GLU A 16 8.76 6.60 5.73
N PRO A 17 9.95 6.94 5.24
CA PRO A 17 10.60 8.21 5.55
C PRO A 17 9.88 9.36 4.82
N VAL A 18 9.54 10.41 5.56
CA VAL A 18 8.85 11.59 5.03
C VAL A 18 9.70 12.82 5.27
N GLU A 19 10.06 13.50 4.18
CA GLU A 19 10.72 14.80 4.25
C GLU A 19 9.70 15.91 4.48
N VAL A 20 9.92 16.70 5.53
CA VAL A 20 9.10 17.86 5.89
C VAL A 20 10.00 19.08 6.01
N THR A 21 9.52 20.25 5.59
CA THR A 21 10.29 21.49 5.68
C THR A 21 9.51 22.50 6.51
N PRO A 22 9.84 22.66 7.80
CA PRO A 22 9.19 23.65 8.64
C PRO A 22 9.42 25.08 8.11
N PRO A 23 8.47 26.01 8.32
CA PRO A 23 8.66 27.41 7.98
C PRO A 23 9.90 27.98 8.67
N GLY A 24 10.79 28.60 7.88
CA GLY A 24 12.04 29.17 8.39
C GLY A 24 13.18 28.18 8.62
N ALA A 25 13.00 26.89 8.31
CA ALA A 25 14.10 25.92 8.34
C ALA A 25 14.99 26.06 7.10
N GLU A 26 16.32 25.98 7.30
CA GLU A 26 17.31 26.03 6.21
C GLU A 26 17.40 24.71 5.43
N ALA A 27 16.99 23.59 6.04
CA ALA A 27 17.04 22.27 5.44
C ALA A 27 15.78 21.44 5.78
N PRO A 28 15.38 20.49 4.91
CA PRO A 28 14.34 19.52 5.22
C PRO A 28 14.72 18.63 6.42
N GLN A 29 13.71 18.21 7.17
CA GLN A 29 13.79 17.24 8.25
C GLN A 29 13.14 15.94 7.79
N VAL A 30 13.69 14.80 8.21
CA VAL A 30 13.12 13.48 7.92
C VAL A 30 12.40 12.98 9.17
N ILE A 31 11.14 12.58 8.99
CA ILE A 31 10.33 11.91 10.01
C ILE A 31 9.96 10.52 9.47
N THR A 32 10.13 9.47 10.27
CA THR A 32 9.65 8.14 9.93
C THR A 32 8.19 8.01 10.31
N MET A 33 7.35 7.66 9.33
CA MET A 33 5.92 7.49 9.51
C MET A 33 5.53 6.02 9.38
N THR A 34 4.81 5.49 10.37
CA THR A 34 4.21 4.16 10.29
C THR A 34 2.79 4.27 9.75
N PHE A 35 2.60 3.94 8.48
CA PHE A 35 1.30 3.93 7.81
C PHE A 35 0.55 2.62 7.98
N ARG A 36 -0.75 2.63 7.64
CA ARG A 36 -1.59 1.44 7.53
C ARG A 36 -2.42 1.44 6.25
N THR A 37 -2.82 0.27 5.77
CA THR A 37 -3.80 0.18 4.67
C THR A 37 -5.17 0.65 5.16
N VAL A 38 -5.88 1.37 4.30
CA VAL A 38 -7.25 1.84 4.54
C VAL A 38 -8.14 1.46 3.36
N GLU A 39 -9.34 0.98 3.63
CA GLU A 39 -10.26 0.46 2.61
C GLU A 39 -10.79 1.57 1.68
N ASP A 40 -11.11 2.75 2.24
CA ASP A 40 -11.68 3.88 1.48
C ASP A 40 -10.83 5.16 1.60
N VAL A 41 -9.66 5.14 0.95
CA VAL A 41 -8.79 6.32 0.86
C VAL A 41 -9.48 7.45 0.10
N ALA A 42 -10.25 7.14 -0.93
CA ALA A 42 -10.91 8.14 -1.76
C ALA A 42 -11.96 8.92 -0.96
N GLY A 43 -12.80 8.23 -0.18
CA GLY A 43 -13.77 8.86 0.71
C GLY A 43 -13.13 9.71 1.80
N LEU A 44 -12.01 9.25 2.38
CA LEU A 44 -11.25 10.05 3.35
C LEU A 44 -10.70 11.35 2.75
N LEU A 45 -10.12 11.29 1.55
CA LEU A 45 -9.62 12.47 0.85
C LEU A 45 -10.77 13.42 0.49
N GLN A 46 -11.90 12.87 0.02
CA GLN A 46 -13.09 13.66 -0.29
C GLN A 46 -13.63 14.40 0.94
N SER A 47 -13.74 13.70 2.08
CA SER A 47 -14.17 14.29 3.36
C SER A 47 -13.26 15.44 3.79
N SER A 48 -11.95 15.32 3.53
CA SER A 48 -11.00 16.40 3.82
C SER A 48 -11.18 17.60 2.88
N VAL A 49 -11.43 17.37 1.59
CA VAL A 49 -11.70 18.44 0.60
C VAL A 49 -13.00 19.18 0.90
N GLU A 50 -14.03 18.46 1.35
CA GLU A 50 -15.33 19.01 1.75
C GLU A 50 -15.29 19.72 3.11
N GLY A 51 -14.18 19.60 3.84
CA GLY A 51 -13.97 20.21 5.16
C GLY A 51 -14.64 19.46 6.31
N GLU A 52 -15.12 18.24 6.06
CA GLU A 52 -15.71 17.35 7.07
C GLU A 52 -14.65 16.67 7.94
N ALA A 53 -13.42 16.53 7.43
CA ALA A 53 -12.27 16.02 8.16
C ALA A 53 -11.11 17.02 8.16
N THR A 54 -10.47 17.20 9.31
CA THR A 54 -9.24 17.98 9.38
C THR A 54 -8.06 17.20 8.80
N ASN A 55 -6.97 17.90 8.45
CA ASN A 55 -5.71 17.25 8.09
C ASN A 55 -5.22 16.27 9.17
N ALA A 56 -5.44 16.60 10.45
CA ALA A 56 -5.07 15.73 11.55
C ALA A 56 -5.91 14.44 11.58
N ASP A 57 -7.21 14.55 11.35
CA ASP A 57 -8.11 13.40 11.30
C ASP A 57 -7.76 12.48 10.12
N LEU A 58 -7.49 13.08 8.95
CA LEU A 58 -7.05 12.35 7.77
C LEU A 58 -5.74 11.59 8.03
N ILE A 59 -4.72 12.24 8.59
CA ILE A 59 -3.43 11.57 8.83
C ILE A 59 -3.57 10.47 9.89
N ARG A 60 -4.34 10.68 10.95
CA ARG A 60 -4.63 9.62 11.95
C ARG A 60 -5.41 8.45 11.37
N ALA A 61 -6.21 8.68 10.34
CA ALA A 61 -6.86 7.60 9.62
C ALA A 61 -5.84 6.74 8.85
N LEU A 62 -4.76 7.34 8.36
CA LEU A 62 -3.74 6.69 7.50
C LEU A 62 -2.52 6.18 8.27
N ALA A 63 -2.18 6.78 9.41
CA ALA A 63 -0.97 6.49 10.18
C ALA A 63 -1.30 5.91 11.56
N THR A 64 -0.34 5.14 12.10
CA THR A 64 -0.42 4.50 13.42
C THR A 64 0.65 5.00 14.38
N GLY A 65 1.66 5.72 13.88
CA GLY A 65 2.71 6.32 14.70
C GLY A 65 3.73 7.08 13.84
N TRP A 66 4.55 7.88 14.50
CA TRP A 66 5.74 8.53 13.93
C TRP A 66 6.88 8.52 14.95
N ASP A 67 8.11 8.77 14.50
CA ASP A 67 9.31 8.86 15.35
C ASP A 67 9.61 10.28 15.87
N ALA A 68 8.68 11.22 15.71
CA ALA A 68 8.85 12.59 16.19
C ALA A 68 8.95 12.65 17.73
N ALA A 69 9.93 13.41 18.22
CA ALA A 69 10.21 13.59 19.64
C ALA A 69 10.42 15.07 20.00
N PHE A 70 10.21 15.40 21.27
CA PHE A 70 10.59 16.69 21.86
C PHE A 70 12.11 16.79 22.03
N GLU A 71 12.60 17.98 22.36
CA GLU A 71 14.05 18.24 22.57
C GLU A 71 14.66 17.38 23.69
N ASP A 72 13.85 16.97 24.67
CA ASP A 72 14.25 16.08 25.76
C ASP A 72 14.21 14.58 25.37
N GLY A 73 13.85 14.28 24.12
CA GLY A 73 13.72 12.92 23.58
C GLY A 73 12.39 12.23 23.90
N ALA A 74 11.46 12.89 24.58
CA ALA A 74 10.14 12.31 24.82
C ALA A 74 9.35 12.19 23.50
N PRO A 75 8.69 11.06 23.21
CA PRO A 75 7.96 10.88 21.96
C PRO A 75 6.74 11.81 21.92
N ILE A 76 6.46 12.36 20.74
CA ILE A 76 5.23 13.12 20.50
C ILE A 76 4.16 12.11 20.06
N PRO A 77 3.08 11.90 20.83
CA PRO A 77 2.00 11.01 20.39
C PRO A 77 1.19 11.63 19.25
N ILE A 78 0.92 10.85 18.20
CA ILE A 78 0.13 11.26 17.02
C ILE A 78 -1.30 11.71 17.40
N ASP A 79 -1.88 11.06 18.41
CA ASP A 79 -3.22 11.34 18.93
C ASP A 79 -3.23 12.34 20.09
N GLY A 80 -2.07 12.86 20.50
CA GLY A 80 -1.99 13.79 21.63
C GLY A 80 -2.26 15.24 21.27
N ASP A 81 -2.42 16.05 22.31
CA ASP A 81 -2.68 17.49 22.24
C ASP A 81 -1.60 18.29 21.48
N LYS A 82 -0.39 17.73 21.38
CA LYS A 82 0.73 18.31 20.61
C LYS A 82 0.83 17.75 19.20
N GLY A 83 0.41 16.51 18.96
CA GLY A 83 0.41 15.88 17.65
C GLY A 83 -0.66 16.47 16.73
N ALA A 84 -1.89 16.67 17.23
CA ALA A 84 -3.00 17.20 16.42
C ALA A 84 -2.67 18.55 15.74
N PRO A 85 -2.19 19.57 16.47
CA PRO A 85 -1.91 20.87 15.88
C PRO A 85 -0.72 20.85 14.92
N LEU A 86 0.24 19.93 15.11
CA LEU A 86 1.32 19.70 14.17
C LEU A 86 0.75 19.13 12.87
N LEU A 87 -0.01 18.04 12.93
CA LEU A 87 -0.63 17.40 11.76
C LEU A 87 -1.61 18.29 11.00
N ALA A 88 -2.15 19.33 11.66
CA ALA A 88 -2.95 20.34 10.99
C ALA A 88 -2.13 21.21 10.01
N GLN A 89 -0.82 21.33 10.21
CA GLN A 89 0.03 22.22 9.43
C GLN A 89 0.23 21.73 8.00
N PRO A 90 -0.02 22.56 6.97
CA PRO A 90 0.13 22.15 5.57
C PRO A 90 1.54 21.64 5.20
N TRP A 91 2.58 22.21 5.83
CA TRP A 91 3.96 21.84 5.59
C TRP A 91 4.35 20.47 6.19
N ILE A 92 3.53 19.92 7.08
CA ILE A 92 3.67 18.53 7.57
C ILE A 92 2.67 17.62 6.86
N SER A 93 1.42 18.05 6.68
CA SER A 93 0.35 17.17 6.21
C SER A 93 0.52 16.81 4.75
N THR A 94 0.86 17.78 3.91
CA THR A 94 1.03 17.58 2.47
C THR A 94 2.09 16.53 2.13
N PRO A 95 3.34 16.60 2.65
CA PRO A 95 4.35 15.58 2.36
C PRO A 95 3.96 14.20 2.90
N ILE A 96 3.34 14.11 4.08
CA ILE A 96 2.85 12.83 4.64
C ILE A 96 1.83 12.19 3.70
N LEU A 97 0.85 12.96 3.22
CA LEU A 97 -0.18 12.44 2.31
C LEU A 97 0.42 11.99 0.97
N ARG A 98 1.40 12.72 0.44
CA ARG A 98 2.12 12.32 -0.78
C ARG A 98 2.90 11.02 -0.58
N ALA A 99 3.59 10.88 0.55
CA ALA A 99 4.33 9.67 0.90
C ALA A 99 3.41 8.45 1.04
N TYR A 100 2.24 8.62 1.68
CA TYR A 100 1.24 7.57 1.75
C TYR A 100 0.77 7.14 0.36
N LEU A 101 0.33 8.09 -0.49
CA LEU A 101 -0.16 7.79 -1.83
C LEU A 101 0.89 7.10 -2.71
N ALA A 102 2.16 7.51 -2.57
CA ALA A 102 3.27 6.89 -3.30
C ALA A 102 3.59 5.47 -2.80
N SER A 103 3.52 5.23 -1.49
CA SER A 103 3.97 3.97 -0.86
C SER A 103 2.88 2.89 -0.77
N ALA A 104 1.60 3.26 -0.69
CA ALA A 104 0.49 2.34 -0.45
C ALA A 104 0.37 1.24 -1.54
N GLY A 105 0.64 1.56 -2.80
CA GLY A 105 0.62 0.59 -3.90
C GLY A 105 1.72 -0.49 -3.76
N LEU A 106 2.90 -0.10 -3.27
CA LEU A 106 4.04 -1.01 -3.09
C LEU A 106 3.86 -1.90 -1.85
N ALA A 107 3.31 -1.36 -0.76
CA ALA A 107 3.04 -2.12 0.46
C ALA A 107 1.98 -3.21 0.26
N THR A 108 0.94 -2.91 -0.53
CA THR A 108 -0.11 -3.89 -0.90
C THR A 108 0.44 -4.98 -1.82
N ALA A 109 1.31 -4.62 -2.78
CA ALA A 109 1.91 -5.57 -3.70
C ALA A 109 2.93 -6.50 -3.02
N LYS A 110 3.74 -6.00 -2.09
CA LYS A 110 4.74 -6.80 -1.34
C LYS A 110 4.10 -7.88 -0.44
N ASN A 111 2.86 -7.68 -0.02
CA ASN A 111 2.09 -8.62 0.80
C ASN A 111 1.06 -9.43 0.03
N SER A 112 0.94 -9.22 -1.29
CA SER A 112 0.16 -10.11 -2.15
C SER A 112 1.02 -11.34 -2.46
N PRO A 113 0.54 -12.58 -2.25
CA PRO A 113 1.28 -13.74 -2.72
C PRO A 113 1.52 -13.58 -4.24
N PRO A 114 2.71 -13.94 -4.76
CA PRO A 114 2.87 -14.02 -6.20
C PRO A 114 1.79 -14.97 -6.69
N SER A 115 0.89 -14.47 -7.54
CA SER A 115 -0.13 -15.30 -8.17
C SER A 115 0.60 -16.36 -8.97
N ALA A 116 0.78 -17.54 -8.37
CA ALA A 116 1.05 -18.75 -9.10
C ALA A 116 -0.25 -19.09 -9.83
N ALA A 117 -0.51 -18.40 -10.94
CA ALA A 117 -1.34 -18.96 -11.99
C ALA A 117 -0.42 -19.90 -12.79
N PRO A 118 -0.55 -21.23 -12.70
CA PRO A 118 -0.10 -22.07 -13.79
C PRO A 118 -1.00 -21.74 -14.99
N GLY A 119 -0.36 -21.40 -16.12
CA GLY A 119 -1.04 -20.82 -17.26
C GLY A 119 -2.13 -21.69 -17.88
N HIS A 120 -3.07 -21.01 -18.55
CA HIS A 120 -3.59 -21.52 -19.80
C HIS A 120 -2.96 -20.72 -20.93
N ALA A 121 -1.82 -21.19 -21.43
CA ALA A 121 -1.52 -20.96 -22.83
C ALA A 121 -2.72 -21.50 -23.62
N PRO A 122 -3.23 -20.78 -24.65
CA PRO A 122 -4.27 -21.32 -25.50
C PRO A 122 -3.80 -22.68 -26.01
N GLY A 123 -4.55 -23.73 -25.70
CA GLY A 123 -4.20 -25.08 -26.10
C GLY A 123 -4.11 -25.15 -27.62
N MET A 124 -2.89 -25.06 -28.17
CA MET A 124 -2.62 -25.56 -29.50
C MET A 124 -2.96 -27.05 -29.46
N ALA A 125 -4.07 -27.42 -30.08
CA ALA A 125 -4.41 -28.81 -30.32
C ALA A 125 -3.17 -29.53 -30.89
N PRO A 126 -2.78 -30.69 -30.34
CA PRO A 126 -1.64 -31.42 -30.88
C PRO A 126 -1.89 -31.70 -32.37
N ALA A 127 -0.93 -31.30 -33.21
CA ALA A 127 -0.98 -31.57 -34.63
C ALA A 127 -1.17 -33.08 -34.84
N ALA A 128 -2.25 -33.47 -35.53
CA ALA A 128 -2.55 -34.86 -35.83
C ALA A 128 -1.35 -35.49 -36.57
N ASN A 129 -0.64 -36.37 -35.88
CA ASN A 129 0.53 -37.03 -36.42
C ASN A 129 0.12 -37.82 -37.67
N ARG A 130 0.76 -37.54 -38.81
CA ARG A 130 0.42 -38.12 -40.14
C ARG A 130 0.39 -39.66 -40.16
N ALA A 131 1.07 -40.28 -39.19
CA ALA A 131 1.10 -41.73 -38.97
C ALA A 131 -0.25 -42.33 -38.49
N THR A 132 -1.04 -41.60 -37.68
CA THR A 132 -2.32 -42.12 -37.15
C THR A 132 -3.46 -42.08 -38.18
N ARG A 133 -3.39 -41.22 -39.21
CA ARG A 133 -4.38 -41.22 -40.31
C ARG A 133 -4.21 -42.37 -41.30
N ARG A 134 -3.00 -42.92 -41.48
CA ARG A 134 -2.77 -44.05 -42.42
C ARG A 134 -3.17 -45.42 -41.84
N ALA A 135 -3.21 -45.56 -40.52
CA ALA A 135 -3.65 -46.80 -39.87
C ALA A 135 -5.18 -46.95 -39.85
N ALA A 136 -5.94 -45.84 -39.81
CA ALA A 136 -7.40 -45.87 -39.82
C ALA A 136 -8.03 -46.04 -41.22
N ALA A 137 -7.25 -45.87 -42.30
CA ALA A 137 -7.74 -46.04 -43.68
C ALA A 137 -7.62 -47.48 -44.23
N LYS A 138 -7.04 -48.42 -43.46
CA LYS A 138 -6.89 -49.83 -43.89
C LYS A 138 -7.90 -50.80 -43.26
N THR A 139 -8.80 -50.32 -42.40
CA THR A 139 -9.79 -51.15 -41.68
C THR A 139 -11.25 -50.84 -42.04
N VAL A 140 -11.50 -50.02 -43.06
CA VAL A 140 -12.85 -49.79 -43.58
C VAL A 140 -12.86 -49.89 -45.11
N ARG A 141 -13.05 -51.11 -45.61
CA ARG A 141 -13.91 -51.36 -46.77
C ARG A 141 -14.63 -52.70 -46.56
N PRO A 142 -15.89 -52.79 -46.97
CA PRO A 142 -16.74 -53.98 -46.82
C PRO A 142 -16.24 -55.16 -47.64
#